data_AF-B2J4I9-F1
#
_entry.id   AF-B2J4I9-F1
#
_cell.length_a   1.000
_cell.length_b   1.000
_cell.length_c   1.000
_cell.angle_alpha   90.00
_cell.angle_beta   90.00
_cell.angle_gamma   90.00
#
_symmetry.space_group_name_H-M   'P 1'
#
loop_
_entity.id
_entity.type
_entity.pdbx_description
1 polymer ?
#
loop_
_entity_poly.entity_id
_entity_poly.type
_entity_poly.pdbx_seq_one_letter_code
_entity_poly.pdbx_strand_id
1 'polypeptide(L)'
;MSRNTEKMADDFNQNQTSDSPWNPFVPTKRDISRTKELSEKSPIVAGVLTFFFIPAGMIYLDRGVNNLKILGYVFVTVLIICIFTYEKKDPLKTLRMANLVELCGKVAIITENVKAVTLARKRLRSKQSS
;
A
#
# COMPACT_ATOMS: atom_id res chain seq x y z
N MET A 1 -19.72 -11.17 31.06
CA MET A 1 -18.43 -10.59 30.61
C MET A 1 -17.95 -11.43 29.42
N SER A 2 -18.58 -11.29 28.24
CA SER A 2 -18.23 -12.04 27.02
C SER A 2 -18.97 -11.43 25.82
N ARG A 3 -18.54 -10.26 25.35
CA ARG A 3 -19.07 -9.59 24.13
C ARG A 3 -18.00 -8.84 23.32
N ASN A 4 -16.75 -8.81 23.78
CA ASN A 4 -15.70 -7.99 23.15
C ASN A 4 -14.73 -8.79 22.25
N THR A 5 -14.76 -10.11 22.30
CA THR A 5 -13.88 -10.98 21.51
C THR A 5 -14.43 -11.34 20.13
N GLU A 6 -15.74 -11.26 19.90
CA GLU A 6 -16.32 -11.48 18.57
C GLU A 6 -16.11 -10.29 17.62
N LYS A 7 -16.10 -9.05 18.14
CA LYS A 7 -15.88 -7.86 17.28
C LYS A 7 -14.46 -7.73 16.70
N MET A 8 -13.47 -8.44 17.25
CA MET A 8 -12.12 -8.46 16.67
C MET A 8 -11.95 -9.46 15.52
N ALA A 9 -12.88 -10.40 15.37
CA ALA A 9 -12.82 -11.43 14.34
C ALA A 9 -13.66 -11.10 13.09
N ASP A 10 -14.42 -10.01 13.07
CA ASP A 10 -15.29 -9.68 11.93
C ASP A 10 -14.71 -8.63 10.95
N ASP A 11 -13.59 -8.01 11.26
CA ASP A 11 -12.96 -7.02 10.36
C ASP A 11 -12.06 -7.67 9.27
N PHE A 12 -12.16 -9.00 9.08
CA PHE A 12 -11.47 -9.71 8.00
C PHE A 12 -12.12 -9.49 6.62
N ASN A 13 -13.33 -8.94 6.59
CA ASN A 13 -13.95 -8.39 5.38
C ASN A 13 -13.62 -6.91 5.25
N GLN A 14 -12.34 -6.58 4.99
CA GLN A 14 -11.92 -5.24 4.54
C GLN A 14 -12.48 -4.97 3.13
N ASN A 15 -13.79 -4.82 3.03
CA ASN A 15 -14.43 -4.14 1.93
C ASN A 15 -14.17 -2.64 2.13
N GLN A 16 -14.02 -1.92 1.04
CA GLN A 16 -13.87 -0.47 1.09
C GLN A 16 -15.10 0.11 1.80
N THR A 17 -14.96 0.56 3.04
CA THR A 17 -15.98 1.41 3.66
C THR A 17 -16.10 2.66 2.80
N SER A 18 -17.31 3.19 2.63
CA SER A 18 -17.57 4.43 1.88
C SER A 18 -16.71 5.61 2.36
N ASP A 19 -16.15 5.48 3.57
CA ASP A 19 -15.62 6.58 4.36
C ASP A 19 -14.13 6.84 4.12
N SER A 20 -13.44 6.07 3.27
CA SER A 20 -12.01 6.32 3.01
C SER A 20 -11.55 6.08 1.58
N PRO A 21 -11.96 6.93 0.61
CA PRO A 21 -11.46 6.86 -0.76
C PRO A 21 -9.97 7.23 -0.87
N TRP A 22 -9.43 7.94 0.11
CA TRP A 22 -8.05 8.45 0.10
C TRP A 22 -7.03 7.48 0.69
N ASN A 23 -7.44 6.52 1.51
CA ASN A 23 -6.52 5.57 2.13
C ASN A 23 -6.00 4.56 1.08
N PRO A 24 -4.69 4.56 0.76
CA PRO A 24 -4.13 3.65 -0.23
C PRO A 24 -3.94 2.23 0.30
N PHE A 25 -3.99 2.03 1.62
CA PHE A 25 -3.80 0.72 2.26
C PHE A 25 -5.10 -0.08 2.40
N VAL A 26 -6.22 0.51 1.98
CA VAL A 26 -7.53 -0.13 1.88
C VAL A 26 -7.75 -0.54 0.42
N PRO A 27 -8.17 -1.79 0.18
CA PRO A 27 -8.52 -2.26 -1.15
C PRO A 27 -9.69 -1.47 -1.75
N THR A 28 -9.58 -1.14 -3.02
CA THR A 28 -10.64 -0.43 -3.74
C THR A 28 -11.77 -1.38 -4.14
N LYS A 29 -12.94 -0.83 -4.50
CA LYS A 29 -14.03 -1.60 -5.14
C LYS A 29 -13.55 -2.42 -6.34
N ARG A 30 -12.61 -1.87 -7.15
CA ARG A 30 -11.98 -2.58 -8.27
C ARG A 30 -11.09 -3.74 -7.82
N ASP A 31 -10.33 -3.56 -6.75
CA ASP A 31 -9.51 -4.65 -6.19
C ASP A 31 -10.38 -5.78 -5.64
N ILE A 32 -11.52 -5.42 -5.04
CA ILE A 32 -12.49 -6.38 -4.52
C ILE A 32 -13.14 -7.16 -5.67
N SER A 33 -13.58 -6.50 -6.73
CA SER A 33 -14.18 -7.18 -7.88
C SER A 33 -13.20 -8.10 -8.61
N ARG A 34 -11.90 -7.78 -8.59
CA ARG A 34 -10.83 -8.58 -9.19
C ARG A 34 -10.09 -9.50 -8.22
N THR A 35 -10.68 -9.77 -7.05
CA THR A 35 -10.06 -10.61 -6.02
C THR A 35 -9.54 -11.95 -6.56
N LYS A 36 -10.25 -12.58 -7.50
CA LYS A 36 -9.82 -13.83 -8.15
C LYS A 36 -8.48 -13.66 -8.88
N GLU A 37 -8.42 -12.70 -9.81
CA GLU A 37 -7.22 -12.40 -10.59
C GLU A 37 -6.03 -11.99 -9.71
N LEU A 38 -6.26 -11.12 -8.71
CA LEU A 38 -5.20 -10.69 -7.80
C LEU A 38 -4.65 -11.85 -6.97
N SER A 39 -5.48 -12.82 -6.59
CA SER A 39 -5.05 -13.94 -5.75
C SER A 39 -4.11 -14.90 -6.47
N GLU A 40 -4.24 -15.00 -7.80
CA GLU A 40 -3.45 -15.86 -8.68
C GLU A 40 -2.03 -15.30 -8.86
N LYS A 41 -1.83 -13.99 -8.64
CA LYS A 41 -0.51 -13.35 -8.66
C LYS A 41 0.34 -13.83 -7.48
N SER A 42 1.66 -13.73 -7.62
CA SER A 42 2.61 -14.06 -6.55
C SER A 42 2.95 -12.81 -5.72
N PRO A 43 2.77 -12.83 -4.37
CA PRO A 43 3.16 -11.72 -3.52
C PRO A 43 4.66 -11.43 -3.60
N ILE A 44 5.48 -12.48 -3.72
CA ILE A 44 6.93 -12.36 -3.83
C ILE A 44 7.29 -11.63 -5.13
N VAL A 45 6.70 -12.04 -6.26
CA VAL A 45 6.94 -11.39 -7.55
C VAL A 45 6.48 -9.94 -7.52
N ALA A 46 5.33 -9.65 -6.92
CA ALA A 46 4.85 -8.29 -6.75
C ALA A 46 5.84 -7.42 -5.96
N GLY A 47 6.37 -7.94 -4.85
CA GLY A 47 7.38 -7.23 -4.05
C GLY A 47 8.70 -7.01 -4.81
N VAL A 48 9.24 -8.05 -5.44
CA VAL A 48 10.50 -8.00 -6.19
C VAL A 48 10.40 -7.04 -7.38
N LEU A 49 9.33 -7.14 -8.19
CA LEU A 49 9.12 -6.22 -9.31
C LEU A 49 9.03 -4.78 -8.83
N THR A 50 8.29 -4.52 -7.76
CA THR A 50 8.14 -3.17 -7.20
C THR A 50 9.46 -2.61 -6.66
N PHE A 51 10.29 -3.45 -6.05
CA PHE A 51 11.60 -3.06 -5.51
C PHE A 51 12.56 -2.57 -6.59
N PHE A 52 12.69 -3.34 -7.68
CA PHE A 52 13.60 -2.97 -8.79
C PHE A 52 13.01 -1.90 -9.70
N PHE A 53 11.70 -1.95 -9.96
CA PHE A 53 11.04 -1.03 -10.87
C PHE A 53 9.56 -0.87 -10.50
N ILE A 54 9.24 0.15 -9.70
CA ILE A 54 7.88 0.47 -9.24
C ILE A 54 6.82 0.39 -10.37
N PRO A 55 7.05 0.93 -11.58
CA PRO A 55 6.07 0.83 -12.66
C PRO A 55 5.77 -0.61 -13.09
N ALA A 56 6.74 -1.53 -13.07
CA ALA A 56 6.47 -2.94 -13.37
C ALA A 56 5.55 -3.58 -12.32
N GLY A 57 5.74 -3.28 -11.03
CA GLY A 57 4.84 -3.73 -9.97
C GLY A 57 3.41 -3.20 -10.15
N MET A 58 3.28 -1.92 -10.53
CA MET A 58 1.99 -1.27 -10.81
C MET A 58 1.24 -1.95 -11.97
N ILE A 59 1.96 -2.26 -13.06
CA ILE A 59 1.40 -2.92 -14.25
C ILE A 59 1.05 -4.39 -13.92
N TYR A 60 1.94 -5.10 -13.24
CA TYR A 60 1.76 -6.52 -12.91
C TYR A 60 0.49 -6.78 -12.07
N LEU A 61 0.19 -5.87 -11.14
CA LEU A 61 -1.01 -5.94 -10.30
C LEU A 61 -2.19 -5.16 -10.86
N ASP A 62 -1.99 -4.32 -11.87
CA ASP A 62 -2.95 -3.35 -12.38
C ASP A 62 -3.58 -2.51 -11.24
N ARG A 63 -2.71 -2.03 -10.35
CA ARG A 63 -3.03 -1.20 -9.18
C ARG A 63 -2.28 0.13 -9.22
N GLY A 64 -2.34 0.80 -10.37
CA GLY A 64 -1.67 2.10 -10.55
C GLY A 64 -2.20 3.17 -9.59
N VAL A 65 -3.51 3.20 -9.32
CA VAL A 65 -4.14 4.25 -8.51
C VAL A 65 -3.68 4.24 -7.06
N ASN A 66 -3.62 3.07 -6.41
CA ASN A 66 -3.15 2.96 -5.02
C ASN A 66 -1.67 3.31 -4.89
N ASN A 67 -0.83 2.82 -5.81
CA ASN A 67 0.58 3.16 -5.87
C ASN A 67 0.82 4.65 -6.11
N LEU A 68 0.01 5.29 -6.97
CA LEU A 68 0.10 6.72 -7.24
C LEU A 68 -0.31 7.57 -6.02
N LYS A 69 -1.30 7.13 -5.24
CA LYS A 69 -1.64 7.79 -3.96
C LYS A 69 -0.46 7.77 -2.99
N ILE A 70 0.22 6.63 -2.84
CA ILE A 70 1.41 6.53 -1.98
C ILE A 70 2.51 7.46 -2.48
N LEU A 71 2.80 7.47 -3.79
CA LEU A 71 3.76 8.40 -4.40
C LEU A 71 3.38 9.87 -4.14
N GLY A 72 2.09 10.20 -4.24
CA GLY A 72 1.57 11.53 -3.90
C GLY A 72 1.83 11.91 -2.43
N TYR A 73 1.57 11.00 -1.47
CA TYR A 73 1.86 11.23 -0.06
C TYR A 73 3.35 11.40 0.21
N VAL A 74 4.20 10.59 -0.42
CA VAL A 74 5.66 10.71 -0.34
C VAL A 74 6.10 12.06 -0.88
N PHE A 75 5.60 12.48 -2.04
CA PHE A 75 5.92 13.77 -2.65
C PHE A 75 5.55 14.95 -1.76
N VAL A 76 4.33 14.96 -1.21
CA VAL A 76 3.88 16.02 -0.27
C VAL A 76 4.76 16.04 0.98
N THR A 77 5.12 14.88 1.51
CA THR A 77 5.98 14.77 2.71
C THR A 77 7.38 15.30 2.43
N VAL A 78 7.98 14.97 1.28
CA VAL A 78 9.27 15.52 0.86
C VAL A 78 9.18 17.03 0.71
N LEU A 79 8.14 17.57 0.07
CA LEU A 79 7.96 19.01 -0.08
C LEU A 79 7.87 19.73 1.27
N ILE A 80 7.07 19.20 2.21
CA ILE A 80 6.95 19.75 3.57
C ILE A 80 8.32 19.74 4.25
N ILE A 81 9.02 18.60 4.24
CA ILE A 81 10.34 18.49 4.86
C ILE A 81 11.29 19.51 4.24
N CYS A 82 11.37 19.59 2.92
CA CYS A 82 12.20 20.58 2.24
C CYS A 82 11.86 22.00 2.68
N ILE A 83 10.58 22.40 2.73
CA ILE A 83 10.20 23.76 3.16
C ILE A 83 10.67 24.07 4.60
N PHE A 84 10.53 23.13 5.53
CA PHE A 84 10.85 23.36 6.95
C PHE A 84 12.32 23.14 7.32
N THR A 85 13.04 22.30 6.58
CA THR A 85 14.42 21.90 6.92
C THR A 85 15.44 22.34 5.88
N TYR A 86 15.06 23.19 4.92
CA TYR A 86 15.99 23.75 3.96
C TYR A 86 17.02 24.65 4.65
N GLU A 87 18.20 24.10 4.88
CA GLU A 87 19.36 24.83 5.38
C GLU A 87 20.37 24.98 4.25
N LYS A 88 20.47 26.18 3.67
CA LYS A 88 21.41 26.48 2.57
C LYS A 88 22.88 26.20 2.94
N LYS A 89 23.21 26.15 4.23
CA LYS A 89 24.56 25.91 4.76
C LYS A 89 24.90 24.43 4.97
N ASP A 90 23.92 23.55 5.07
CA ASP A 90 24.12 22.10 5.24
C ASP A 90 23.19 21.29 4.32
N PRO A 91 23.48 21.25 3.01
CA PRO A 91 22.67 20.48 2.05
C PRO A 91 22.71 18.97 2.32
N LEU A 92 23.70 18.48 3.07
CA LEU A 92 23.87 17.06 3.36
C LEU A 92 22.76 16.55 4.29
N LYS A 93 22.33 17.38 5.25
CA LYS A 93 21.21 17.06 6.15
C LYS A 93 19.90 16.91 5.38
N THR A 94 19.59 17.84 4.48
CA THR A 94 18.39 17.76 3.63
C THR A 94 18.43 16.53 2.72
N LEU A 95 19.58 16.20 2.13
CA LEU A 95 19.76 15.00 1.32
C LEU A 95 19.52 13.71 2.11
N ARG A 96 20.07 13.61 3.33
CA ARG A 96 19.86 12.42 4.20
C ARG A 96 18.39 12.24 4.57
N MET A 97 17.68 13.33 4.87
CA MET A 97 16.24 13.27 5.12
C MET A 97 15.47 12.83 3.87
N ALA A 98 15.81 13.37 2.70
CA ALA A 98 15.17 12.98 1.43
C ALA A 98 15.36 11.47 1.16
N ASN A 99 16.57 10.94 1.34
CA ASN A 99 16.87 9.51 1.17
C ASN A 99 16.07 8.62 2.15
N LEU A 100 15.89 9.06 3.39
CA LEU A 100 15.09 8.33 4.37
C LEU A 100 13.61 8.28 3.94
N VAL A 101 13.07 9.40 3.48
CA VAL A 101 11.69 9.48 2.99
C VAL A 101 11.51 8.64 1.72
N GLU A 102 12.49 8.63 0.82
CA GLU A 102 12.50 7.77 -0.36
C GLU A 102 12.45 6.28 0.04
N LEU A 103 13.28 5.87 1.01
CA LEU A 103 13.29 4.49 1.51
C LEU A 103 11.94 4.11 2.11
N CYS A 104 11.38 4.95 2.98
CA CYS A 104 10.06 4.74 3.58
C CYS A 104 8.96 4.65 2.50
N GLY A 105 9.02 5.51 1.48
CA GLY A 105 8.11 5.49 0.35
C GLY A 105 8.17 4.17 -0.44
N LYS A 106 9.38 3.70 -0.76
CA LYS A 106 9.58 2.39 -1.44
C LYS A 106 9.02 1.24 -0.60
N VAL A 107 9.31 1.21 0.70
CA VAL A 107 8.79 0.19 1.62
C VAL A 107 7.26 0.21 1.67
N ALA A 108 6.65 1.39 1.71
CA ALA A 108 5.19 1.53 1.73
C ALA A 108 4.53 0.94 0.46
N ILE A 109 5.08 1.25 -0.72
CA ILE A 109 4.59 0.74 -2.01
C ILE A 109 4.75 -0.79 -2.09
N ILE A 110 5.93 -1.32 -1.73
CA ILE A 110 6.18 -2.77 -1.72
C ILE A 110 5.20 -3.48 -0.79
N THR A 111 5.06 -2.98 0.43
CA THR A 111 4.19 -3.57 1.44
C THR A 111 2.73 -3.56 0.97
N GLU A 112 2.29 -2.47 0.35
CA GLU A 112 0.94 -2.37 -0.20
C GLU A 112 0.70 -3.41 -1.30
N ASN A 113 1.61 -3.52 -2.27
CA ASN A 113 1.50 -4.46 -3.38
C ASN A 113 1.49 -5.92 -2.89
N VAL A 114 2.34 -6.26 -1.91
CA VAL A 114 2.36 -7.60 -1.28
C VAL A 114 1.08 -7.86 -0.49
N LYS A 115 0.61 -6.86 0.28
CA LYS A 115 -0.62 -6.95 1.07
C LYS A 115 -1.83 -7.15 0.16
N ALA A 116 -1.88 -6.49 -0.99
CA ALA A 116 -2.95 -6.62 -1.99
C ALA A 116 -3.22 -8.07 -2.37
N VAL A 117 -2.15 -8.76 -2.80
CA VAL A 117 -2.19 -10.15 -3.25
C VAL A 117 -2.55 -11.07 -2.08
N THR A 118 -1.92 -10.84 -0.92
CA THR A 118 -2.16 -11.64 0.29
C THR A 118 -3.61 -11.53 0.77
N LEU A 119 -4.18 -10.32 0.75
CA LEU A 119 -5.55 -10.07 1.16
C LEU A 119 -6.55 -10.66 0.15
N ALA A 120 -6.26 -10.56 -1.16
CA ALA A 120 -7.07 -11.19 -2.19
C ALA A 120 -7.15 -12.72 -2.00
N ARG A 121 -6.02 -13.37 -1.71
CA ARG A 121 -5.96 -14.81 -1.37
C ARG A 121 -6.78 -15.14 -0.13
N LYS A 122 -6.67 -14.33 0.92
CA LYS A 122 -7.45 -14.52 2.16
C LYS A 122 -8.96 -14.47 1.90
N ARG A 123 -9.44 -13.51 1.11
CA ARG A 123 -10.88 -13.39 0.76
C ARG A 123 -11.43 -14.57 -0.03
N LEU A 124 -10.62 -15.19 -0.90
CA LEU A 124 -11.07 -16.39 -1.60
C LEU A 124 -11.14 -17.58 -0.67
N ARG A 125 -10.15 -17.75 0.19
CA ARG A 125 -10.17 -18.83 1.19
C ARG A 125 -11.38 -18.72 2.10
N SER A 126 -11.73 -17.51 2.58
CA SER A 126 -12.91 -17.31 3.41
C SER A 126 -14.22 -17.62 2.68
N LYS A 127 -14.32 -17.30 1.39
CA LYS A 127 -15.49 -17.66 0.55
C LYS A 127 -15.62 -19.15 0.26
N GLN A 128 -14.54 -19.92 0.31
CA GLN A 128 -14.57 -21.37 0.09
C GLN A 128 -14.88 -22.16 1.37
N SER A 129 -14.71 -21.54 2.54
CA SER A 129 -14.98 -22.15 3.86
C SER A 129 -16.37 -21.82 4.42
N SER A 130 -17.17 -21.00 3.72
CA SER A 130 -18.57 -20.67 4.04
C SER A 130 -19.52 -21.37 3.08
#